data_AF-A0A2H9TC83-F1
#
_entry.id   AF-A0A2H9TC83-F1
#
_cell.length_a   1.000
_cell.length_b   1.000
_cell.length_c   1.000
_cell.angle_alpha   90.00
_cell.angle_beta   90.00
_cell.angle_gamma   90.00
#
_symmetry.space_group_name_H-M   'P 1'
#
loop_
_entity.id
_entity.type
_entity.pdbx_description
1 polymer ?
#
loop_
_entity_poly.entity_id
_entity_poly.type
_entity_poly.pdbx_seq_one_letter_code
_entity_poly.pdbx_strand_id
1 'polypeptide(L)'
;MSREILEESGYKASATKLVTIRDILKHPYHPKTPSHIIKLLFLCELKSEMPMISQEHNNEISDVDYFSPNQLPSLSEGRTIKADINLLLHHRNIPSLPTEYD
;
A
#
# COMPACT_ATOMS: atom_id res chain seq x y z
N MET A 1 -7.51 4.06 7.16
CA MET A 1 -7.03 3.97 5.78
C MET A 1 -7.17 5.28 5.02
N SER A 2 -8.36 5.83 4.76
CA SER A 2 -8.47 7.16 4.12
C SER A 2 -7.81 8.29 4.91
N ARG A 3 -7.83 8.21 6.25
CA ARG A 3 -7.10 9.11 7.15
C ARG A 3 -5.58 8.99 6.98
N GLU A 4 -5.04 7.77 7.13
CA GLU A 4 -3.61 7.48 6.94
C GLU A 4 -3.07 7.98 5.59
N ILE A 5 -3.82 7.76 4.48
CA ILE A 5 -3.39 8.25 3.16
C ILE A 5 -3.27 9.79 3.14
N LEU A 6 -4.22 10.50 3.76
CA LEU A 6 -4.16 11.97 3.85
C LEU A 6 -2.99 12.41 4.73
N GLU A 7 -2.82 11.80 5.90
CA GLU A 7 -1.77 12.14 6.87
C GLU A 7 -0.36 11.88 6.30
N GLU A 8 -0.15 10.74 5.63
CA GLU A 8 1.16 10.34 5.11
C GLU A 8 1.49 10.95 3.74
N SER A 9 0.52 11.05 2.82
CA SER A 9 0.78 11.45 1.43
C SER A 9 0.24 12.83 1.06
N GLY A 10 -0.61 13.41 1.91
CA GLY A 10 -1.35 14.62 1.60
C GLY A 10 -2.51 14.42 0.63
N TYR A 11 -2.69 13.23 0.03
CA TYR A 11 -3.78 12.97 -0.91
C TYR A 11 -5.03 12.45 -0.21
N LYS A 12 -6.19 12.83 -0.73
CA LYS A 12 -7.45 12.19 -0.34
C LYS A 12 -7.70 11.00 -1.27
N ALA A 13 -7.99 9.84 -0.71
CA ALA A 13 -8.35 8.65 -1.48
C ALA A 13 -9.47 7.84 -0.81
N SER A 14 -10.16 7.03 -1.61
CA SER A 14 -11.12 6.05 -1.10
C SER A 14 -10.74 4.63 -1.53
N ALA A 15 -10.84 3.68 -0.61
CA ALA A 15 -10.73 2.26 -0.93
C ALA A 15 -11.83 1.86 -1.92
N THR A 16 -11.45 1.18 -3.00
CA THR A 16 -12.39 0.65 -4.02
C THR A 16 -12.47 -0.86 -4.01
N LYS A 17 -11.42 -1.54 -3.55
CA LYS A 17 -11.38 -3.01 -3.48
C LYS A 17 -10.43 -3.48 -2.39
N LEU A 18 -10.87 -4.44 -1.58
CA LEU A 18 -9.99 -5.25 -0.75
C LEU A 18 -9.39 -6.36 -1.64
N VAL A 19 -8.08 -6.31 -1.87
CA VAL A 19 -7.37 -7.25 -2.73
C VAL A 19 -7.01 -8.53 -1.98
N THR A 20 -6.46 -8.40 -0.77
CA THR A 20 -6.09 -9.57 0.01
C THR A 20 -6.02 -9.30 1.51
N ILE A 21 -6.21 -10.36 2.29
CA ILE A 21 -5.96 -10.45 3.73
C ILE A 21 -4.87 -11.51 3.92
N ARG A 22 -3.70 -11.13 4.45
CA ARG A 22 -2.54 -12.04 4.55
C ARG A 22 -1.96 -12.09 5.94
N ASP A 23 -1.54 -13.27 6.37
CA ASP A 23 -0.65 -13.39 7.53
C ASP A 23 0.79 -13.14 7.08
N ILE A 24 1.42 -12.08 7.59
CA ILE A 24 2.79 -11.74 7.18
C ILE A 24 3.79 -12.86 7.47
N LEU A 25 3.51 -13.78 8.41
CA LEU A 25 4.39 -14.89 8.72
C LEU A 25 4.45 -15.95 7.60
N LYS A 26 3.44 -15.97 6.72
CA LYS A 26 3.36 -16.89 5.57
C LYS A 26 4.09 -16.37 4.33
N HIS A 27 4.62 -15.15 4.40
CA HIS A 27 5.24 -14.44 3.27
C HIS A 27 6.67 -14.00 3.60
N PRO A 28 7.51 -13.74 2.58
CA PRO A 28 8.93 -13.44 2.80
C PRO A 28 9.18 -11.97 3.21
N TYR A 29 8.42 -11.42 4.17
CA TYR A 29 8.69 -10.10 4.74
C TYR A 29 9.96 -10.13 5.60
N HIS A 30 10.75 -9.05 5.57
CA HIS A 30 12.00 -8.94 6.34
C HIS A 30 12.19 -7.54 6.96
N PRO A 31 12.57 -7.43 8.25
CA PRO A 31 12.88 -8.52 9.18
C PRO A 31 11.64 -9.32 9.58
N LYS A 32 11.83 -10.61 9.89
CA LYS A 32 10.77 -11.42 10.48
C LYS A 32 10.45 -10.92 11.89
N THR A 33 9.17 -10.94 12.23
CA THR A 33 8.66 -10.61 13.57
C THR A 33 7.97 -11.85 14.14
N PRO A 34 8.01 -12.07 15.48
CA PRO A 34 7.21 -13.13 16.11
C PRO A 34 5.73 -12.76 16.24
N SER A 35 5.36 -11.51 15.96
CA SER A 35 3.98 -11.05 16.06
C SER A 35 3.13 -11.57 14.91
N HIS A 36 1.93 -12.06 15.23
CA HIS A 36 0.90 -12.33 14.23
C HIS A 36 0.31 -11.02 13.73
N ILE A 37 0.68 -10.61 12.51
CA ILE A 37 0.16 -9.40 11.88
C ILE A 37 -0.63 -9.82 10.64
N ILE A 38 -1.90 -9.41 10.62
CA ILE A 38 -2.76 -9.58 9.46
C ILE A 38 -2.69 -8.30 8.64
N LYS A 39 -2.19 -8.42 7.40
CA LYS A 39 -2.03 -7.32 6.46
C LYS A 39 -3.18 -7.31 5.47
N LEU A 40 -3.86 -6.17 5.36
CA LEU A 40 -4.92 -5.94 4.37
C LEU A 40 -4.38 -5.03 3.27
N LEU A 41 -4.45 -5.48 2.02
CA LEU A 41 -4.08 -4.69 0.84
C LEU A 41 -5.34 -4.21 0.13
N PHE A 42 -5.42 -2.92 -0.13
CA PHE A 42 -6.55 -2.30 -0.80
C PHE A 42 -6.10 -1.58 -2.07
N LEU A 43 -6.93 -1.61 -3.11
CA LEU A 43 -6.86 -0.63 -4.19
C LEU A 43 -7.65 0.62 -3.80
N CYS A 44 -7.12 1.77 -4.19
CA CYS A 44 -7.69 3.07 -3.88
C CYS A 44 -7.80 3.91 -5.15
N GLU A 45 -8.76 4.83 -5.14
CA GLU A 45 -8.86 5.92 -6.10
C GLU A 45 -8.57 7.24 -5.40
N LEU A 46 -7.72 8.05 -6.03
CA LEU A 46 -7.52 9.44 -5.64
C LEU A 46 -8.82 10.22 -5.82
N LYS A 47 -9.10 11.11 -4.87
CA LYS A 47 -10.22 12.06 -4.89
C LYS A 47 -9.76 13.50 -5.07
N SER A 48 -8.46 13.71 -5.17
CA SER A 48 -7.83 14.99 -5.53
C SER A 48 -6.63 14.72 -6.44
N GLU A 49 -6.41 15.58 -7.43
CA GLU A 49 -5.25 15.51 -8.32
C GLU A 49 -3.99 16.12 -7.68
N MET A 50 -4.17 16.96 -6.66
CA MET A 50 -3.09 17.58 -5.89
C MET A 50 -3.19 17.19 -4.41
N PRO A 51 -2.07 17.23 -3.66
CA PRO A 51 -2.08 17.11 -2.21
C PRO A 51 -2.98 18.19 -1.59
N MET A 52 -3.78 17.80 -0.61
CA MET A 52 -4.69 18.69 0.13
C MET A 52 -4.04 19.30 1.36
N ILE A 53 -2.92 18.74 1.82
CA ILE A 53 -2.08 19.28 2.88
C ILE A 53 -0.62 19.24 2.45
N SER A 54 0.17 20.20 2.91
CA SER A 54 1.59 20.27 2.57
C SER A 54 2.43 19.31 3.43
N GLN A 55 3.45 18.70 2.81
CA GLN A 55 4.33 17.71 3.46
C GLN A 55 5.26 18.33 4.52
N GLU A 56 5.43 19.64 4.50
CA GLU A 56 6.25 20.43 5.42
C GLU A 56 5.81 20.31 6.90
N HIS A 57 4.63 19.76 7.19
CA HIS A 57 4.15 19.47 8.55
C HIS A 57 4.16 17.98 8.91
N ASN A 58 4.66 17.10 8.04
CA ASN A 58 4.70 15.66 8.28
C ASN A 58 6.07 15.27 8.86
N ASN A 59 6.08 14.86 10.14
CA ASN A 59 7.30 14.40 10.81
C ASN A 59 7.55 12.89 10.65
N GLU A 60 6.60 12.15 10.06
CA GLU A 60 6.66 10.69 9.89
C GLU A 60 7.13 10.28 8.49
N ILE A 61 6.81 11.08 7.47
CA ILE A 61 7.15 10.84 6.08
C ILE A 61 8.08 11.94 5.57
N SER A 62 9.26 11.55 5.10
CA SER A 62 10.25 12.50 4.58
C SER A 62 10.02 12.90 3.13
N ASP A 63 9.34 12.05 2.34
CA ASP A 63 9.12 12.29 0.91
C ASP A 63 7.98 11.42 0.35
N VAL A 64 7.37 11.84 -0.77
CA VAL A 64 6.26 11.18 -1.45
C VAL A 64 6.43 11.28 -2.97
N ASP A 65 6.42 10.15 -3.66
CA ASP A 65 6.56 10.10 -5.12
C ASP A 65 5.82 8.91 -5.75
N TYR A 66 5.64 8.94 -7.06
CA TYR A 66 5.03 7.89 -7.87
C TYR A 66 6.10 7.08 -8.62
N PHE A 67 6.11 5.77 -8.39
CA PHE A 67 7.09 4.87 -9.00
C PHE A 67 6.46 3.94 -10.03
N SER A 68 7.15 3.76 -11.14
CA SER A 68 6.82 2.70 -12.10
C SER A 68 7.08 1.32 -11.47
N PRO A 69 6.22 0.30 -11.74
CA PRO A 69 6.46 -1.06 -11.26
C PRO A 69 7.81 -1.67 -11.67
N ASN A 70 8.41 -1.16 -12.76
CA ASN A 70 9.71 -1.60 -13.26
C ASN A 70 10.90 -0.78 -12.70
N GLN A 71 10.62 0.29 -11.97
CA GLN A 71 11.60 1.23 -11.41
C GLN A 71 11.25 1.55 -9.95
N LEU A 72 11.07 0.50 -9.16
CA LEU A 72 10.78 0.64 -7.74
C LEU A 72 12.03 1.08 -6.97
N PRO A 73 11.87 1.92 -5.93
CA PRO A 73 12.95 2.22 -5.01
C PRO A 73 13.27 1.00 -4.14
N SER A 74 14.28 1.12 -3.29
CA SER A 74 14.52 0.11 -2.24
C SER A 74 13.28 0.01 -1.35
N LEU A 75 12.75 -1.21 -1.18
CA LEU A 75 11.54 -1.43 -0.40
C LEU A 75 11.87 -1.62 1.07
N SER A 76 11.01 -1.08 1.95
CA SER A 76 10.95 -1.53 3.34
C SER A 76 10.27 -2.90 3.36
N GLU A 77 11.06 -3.97 3.25
CA GLU A 77 10.55 -5.34 3.08
C GLU A 77 9.76 -5.86 4.29
N GLY A 78 9.80 -5.18 5.44
CA GLY A 78 8.95 -5.47 6.59
C GLY A 78 7.54 -4.90 6.44
N ARG A 79 7.38 -3.88 5.59
CA ARG A 79 6.11 -3.20 5.30
C ARG A 79 5.50 -3.66 3.99
N THR A 80 6.29 -3.83 2.92
CA THR A 80 5.80 -4.23 1.61
C THR A 80 6.88 -4.96 0.81
N ILE A 81 6.47 -5.98 0.05
CA ILE A 81 7.35 -6.74 -0.84
C ILE A 81 6.90 -6.61 -2.29
N LYS A 82 7.79 -6.90 -3.24
CA LYS A 82 7.47 -6.83 -4.67
C LYS A 82 6.25 -7.68 -5.07
N ALA A 83 6.04 -8.82 -4.40
CA ALA A 83 4.88 -9.67 -4.62
C ALA A 83 3.55 -8.97 -4.29
N ASP A 84 3.51 -8.13 -3.25
CA ASP A 84 2.30 -7.35 -2.90
C ASP A 84 1.96 -6.34 -3.98
N ILE A 85 2.97 -5.65 -4.52
CA ILE A 85 2.81 -4.67 -5.60
C ILE A 85 2.30 -5.35 -6.86
N ASN A 86 2.90 -6.49 -7.24
CA ASN A 86 2.46 -7.26 -8.39
C ASN A 86 1.01 -7.76 -8.25
N LEU A 87 0.62 -8.19 -7.05
CA LEU A 87 -0.75 -8.62 -6.76
C LEU A 87 -1.75 -7.47 -6.91
N LEU A 88 -1.43 -6.29 -6.35
CA LEU A 88 -2.25 -5.09 -6.52
C LEU A 88 -2.40 -4.72 -8.00
N LEU A 89 -1.32 -4.77 -8.79
CA LEU A 89 -1.36 -4.50 -10.23
C LEU A 89 -2.22 -5.53 -10.99
N HIS A 90 -2.13 -6.81 -10.61
CA HIS A 90 -2.95 -7.86 -11.20
C HIS A 90 -4.45 -7.61 -10.96
N HIS A 91 -4.84 -7.30 -9.70
CA HIS A 91 -6.23 -6.98 -9.36
C HIS A 91 -6.69 -5.65 -9.96
N ARG A 92 -5.79 -4.68 -10.18
CA ARG A 92 -6.12 -3.44 -10.88
C ARG A 92 -6.46 -3.72 -12.34
N ASN A 93 -5.73 -4.62 -12.99
CA ASN A 93 -5.95 -4.99 -14.39
C ASN A 93 -7.17 -5.91 -14.58
N ILE A 94 -7.53 -6.69 -13.56
CA ILE A 94 -8.71 -7.57 -13.58
C ILE A 94 -9.56 -7.30 -12.32
N PRO A 95 -10.38 -6.22 -12.33
CA PRO A 95 -11.14 -5.81 -11.15
C PRO A 95 -12.12 -6.85 -10.62
N SER A 96 -12.58 -7.78 -11.46
CA SER A 96 -13.52 -8.84 -11.09
C SER A 96 -12.91 -9.99 -10.27
N LEU A 97 -11.57 -10.05 -10.12
CA LEU A 97 -10.94 -11.08 -9.29
C LEU A 97 -11.48 -11.04 -7.85
N PRO A 98 -11.77 -12.19 -7.23
CA PRO A 98 -12.20 -12.24 -5.84
C PRO A 98 -11.08 -11.77 -4.91
N THR A 99 -11.42 -11.34 -3.70
CA THR A 99 -10.44 -11.08 -2.65
C THR A 99 -9.71 -12.37 -2.27
N GLU A 100 -8.39 -12.34 -2.20
CA GLU A 100 -7.55 -13.47 -1.81
C GLU A 100 -7.29 -13.48 -0.29
N TYR A 101 -7.11 -14.66 0.31
CA TYR A 101 -6.78 -14.78 1.72
C TYR A 101 -5.95 -16.02 1.99
N ASP A 102 -5.09 -15.95 3.01
CA ASP A 102 -4.28 -17.06 3.51
C ASP A 102 -4.18 -17.11 5.03
#